data_AF-A0A6B3VZL4-F1
#
_entry.id   AF-A0A6B3VZL4-F1
#
_cell.length_a   1.000
_cell.length_b   1.000
_cell.length_c   1.000
_cell.angle_alpha   90.00
_cell.angle_beta   90.00
_cell.angle_gamma   90.00
#
_symmetry.space_group_name_H-M   'P 1'
#
loop_
_entity.id
_entity.type
_entity.pdbx_description
1 polymer ?
#
loop_
_entity_poly.entity_id
_entity_poly.type
_entity_poly.pdbx_seq_one_letter_code
_entity_poly.pdbx_strand_id
1 'polypeptide(L)'
;MLCNCKQLKSIKLEADIGAEPIWCLECGYNLDLDGLRITDDLLREIEHWSSIYGEWIDWDSDTLKPNASELEYKHNSIGENLANKLAAQLNGKYKIKFSPSSIARKYLEHFRELRSK
;
A
#
# COMPACT_ATOMS: atom_id res chain seq x y z
N MET A 1 -22.94 1.86 2.15
CA MET A 1 -22.47 2.11 0.77
C MET A 1 -20.96 1.90 0.79
N LEU A 2 -20.41 1.00 -0.03
CA LEU A 2 -18.97 0.65 0.04
C LEU A 2 -18.06 1.75 -0.54
N CYS A 3 -18.54 2.55 -1.50
CA CYS A 3 -17.80 3.68 -2.08
C CYS A 3 -18.77 4.65 -2.77
N ASN A 4 -18.31 5.83 -3.21
CA ASN A 4 -19.15 6.83 -3.89
C ASN A 4 -19.43 6.51 -5.38
N CYS A 5 -19.12 5.31 -5.85
CA CYS A 5 -19.41 4.87 -7.21
C CYS A 5 -20.79 4.20 -7.29
N LYS A 6 -21.42 4.23 -8.49
CA LYS A 6 -22.61 3.42 -8.78
C LYS A 6 -22.37 1.92 -8.55
N GLN A 7 -21.15 1.46 -8.82
CA GLN A 7 -20.69 0.10 -8.60
C GLN A 7 -19.17 0.10 -8.41
N LEU A 8 -18.66 -0.66 -7.44
CA LEU A 8 -17.24 -0.91 -7.28
C LEU A 8 -16.75 -1.87 -8.37
N LYS A 9 -15.79 -1.43 -9.19
CA LYS A 9 -15.20 -2.22 -10.29
C LYS A 9 -13.69 -2.42 -10.15
N SER A 10 -13.01 -1.44 -9.56
CA SER A 10 -11.56 -1.38 -9.48
C SER A 10 -11.13 -1.11 -8.04
N ILE A 11 -10.22 -1.92 -7.55
CA ILE A 11 -9.64 -1.82 -6.21
C ILE A 11 -8.15 -1.48 -6.35
N LYS A 12 -7.70 -0.55 -5.53
CA LYS A 12 -6.28 -0.22 -5.35
C LYS A 12 -5.81 -0.81 -4.02
N LEU A 13 -4.74 -1.60 -4.04
CA LEU A 13 -4.02 -2.01 -2.84
C LEU A 13 -2.89 -1.00 -2.61
N GLU A 14 -2.98 -0.23 -1.52
CA GLU A 14 -2.04 0.84 -1.16
C GLU A 14 -2.03 0.93 0.37
N ALA A 15 -0.86 0.73 0.98
CA ALA A 15 -0.72 0.93 2.42
C ALA A 15 -0.62 2.42 2.74
N ASP A 16 -1.24 2.83 3.84
CA ASP A 16 -1.15 4.18 4.38
C ASP A 16 -1.27 4.12 5.90
N ILE A 17 -0.83 5.19 6.57
CA ILE A 17 -0.82 5.27 8.03
C ILE A 17 -2.24 5.54 8.52
N GLY A 18 -2.76 4.63 9.32
CA GLY A 18 -4.08 4.78 9.95
C GLY A 18 -5.26 4.55 9.00
N ALA A 19 -5.05 3.86 7.89
CA ALA A 19 -6.11 3.47 6.95
C ALA A 19 -6.01 2.01 6.55
N GLU A 20 -7.14 1.41 6.17
CA GLU A 20 -7.14 0.08 5.55
C GLU A 20 -6.37 0.12 4.22
N PRO A 21 -5.63 -0.93 3.83
CA PRO A 21 -4.80 -0.88 2.64
C PRO A 21 -5.58 -1.02 1.32
N ILE A 22 -6.91 -0.92 1.34
CA ILE A 22 -7.78 -1.14 0.19
C ILE A 22 -8.57 0.13 -0.12
N TRP A 23 -8.56 0.52 -1.39
CA TRP A 23 -9.19 1.76 -1.83
C TRP A 23 -10.00 1.52 -3.09
N CYS A 24 -11.07 2.30 -3.28
CA CYS A 24 -11.70 2.42 -4.57
C CYS A 24 -10.75 3.16 -5.50
N LEU A 25 -10.29 2.50 -6.58
CA LEU A 25 -9.39 3.14 -7.54
C LEU A 25 -10.05 4.34 -8.25
N GLU A 26 -11.38 4.35 -8.35
CA GLU A 26 -12.13 5.37 -9.11
C GLU A 26 -12.45 6.62 -8.28
N CYS A 27 -12.89 6.46 -7.03
CA CYS A 27 -13.31 7.59 -6.18
C CYS A 27 -12.43 7.83 -4.95
N GLY A 28 -11.41 7.01 -4.72
CA GLY A 28 -10.45 7.19 -3.62
C GLY A 28 -10.99 6.87 -2.22
N TYR A 29 -12.23 6.38 -2.09
CA TYR A 29 -12.75 5.94 -0.80
C TYR A 29 -11.93 4.78 -0.24
N ASN A 30 -11.52 4.89 1.02
CA ASN A 30 -10.98 3.77 1.78
C ASN A 30 -12.09 2.72 1.96
N LEU A 31 -11.76 1.46 1.69
CA LEU A 31 -12.70 0.35 1.72
C LEU A 31 -12.33 -0.56 2.89
N ASP A 32 -13.36 -1.11 3.51
CA ASP A 32 -13.21 -2.14 4.54
C ASP A 32 -12.74 -3.47 3.93
N LEU A 33 -11.66 -4.03 4.48
CA LEU A 33 -11.10 -5.30 4.04
C LEU A 33 -12.03 -6.48 4.33
N ASP A 34 -12.75 -6.44 5.45
CA ASP A 34 -13.70 -7.49 5.88
C ASP A 34 -14.89 -7.59 4.90
N GLY A 35 -15.14 -6.54 4.13
CA GLY A 35 -16.12 -6.53 3.04
C GLY A 35 -15.70 -7.38 1.83
N LEU A 36 -14.43 -7.76 1.73
CA LEU A 36 -13.90 -8.62 0.67
C LEU A 36 -13.97 -10.08 1.12
N ARG A 37 -14.62 -10.93 0.30
CA ARG A 37 -14.69 -12.38 0.55
C ARG A 37 -13.35 -13.05 0.20
N ILE A 38 -12.33 -12.82 1.01
CA ILE A 38 -11.00 -13.43 0.93
C ILE A 38 -10.77 -14.38 2.10
N THR A 39 -9.69 -15.16 2.05
CA THR A 39 -9.33 -16.07 3.15
C THR A 39 -8.70 -15.32 4.32
N ASP A 40 -8.94 -15.79 5.55
CA ASP A 40 -8.34 -15.22 6.78
C ASP A 40 -6.81 -15.15 6.71
N ASP A 41 -6.17 -16.11 6.03
CA ASP A 41 -4.71 -16.08 5.81
C ASP A 41 -4.28 -14.89 4.96
N LEU A 42 -5.01 -14.59 3.87
CA LEU A 42 -4.66 -13.47 3.01
C LEU A 42 -4.98 -12.12 3.69
N LEU A 43 -6.09 -12.07 4.44
CA LEU A 43 -6.43 -10.94 5.29
C LEU A 43 -5.26 -10.62 6.24
N ARG A 44 -4.79 -11.60 7.02
CA ARG A 44 -3.66 -11.42 7.95
C ARG A 44 -2.35 -11.02 7.26
N GLU A 45 -2.07 -11.58 6.08
CA GLU A 45 -0.89 -11.18 5.31
C GLU A 45 -0.96 -9.70 4.89
N ILE A 46 -2.14 -9.23 4.44
CA ILE A 46 -2.35 -7.84 4.03
C ILE A 46 -2.30 -6.89 5.22
N GLU A 47 -2.93 -7.23 6.34
CA GLU A 47 -2.89 -6.46 7.59
C GLU A 47 -1.46 -6.34 8.12
N HIS A 48 -0.72 -7.45 8.15
CA HIS A 48 0.68 -7.41 8.58
C HIS A 48 1.51 -6.51 7.68
N TRP A 49 1.37 -6.65 6.35
CA TRP A 49 2.07 -5.81 5.39
C TRP A 49 1.73 -4.32 5.51
N SER A 50 0.46 -3.97 5.81
CA SER A 50 0.08 -2.57 6.05
C SER A 50 0.65 -2.05 7.37
N SER A 51 0.70 -2.89 8.41
CA SER A 51 1.18 -2.51 9.74
C SER A 51 2.65 -2.10 9.78
N ILE A 52 3.45 -2.61 8.82
CA ILE A 52 4.87 -2.28 8.68
C ILE A 52 5.13 -1.15 7.68
N TYR A 53 4.08 -0.47 7.20
CA TYR A 53 4.22 0.69 6.34
C TYR A 53 4.96 1.82 7.08
N GLY A 54 6.01 2.35 6.47
CA GLY A 54 6.86 3.36 7.10
C GLY A 54 7.98 2.79 7.98
N GLU A 55 8.26 1.48 7.96
CA GLU A 55 9.44 0.90 8.64
C GLU A 55 10.78 1.55 8.23
N TRP A 56 10.83 2.21 7.07
CA TRP A 56 11.98 2.99 6.61
C TRP A 56 12.12 4.37 7.27
N ILE A 57 11.17 4.77 8.10
CA ILE A 57 11.14 6.02 8.85
C ILE A 57 11.58 5.74 10.30
N ASP A 58 12.48 6.56 10.80
CA ASP A 58 12.74 6.72 12.22
C ASP A 58 11.79 7.78 12.76
N TRP A 59 10.74 7.31 13.45
CA TRP A 59 9.65 8.13 13.96
C TRP A 59 10.06 9.03 15.13
N ASP A 60 11.14 8.69 15.85
CA ASP A 60 11.61 9.51 16.97
C ASP A 60 12.35 10.76 16.47
N SER A 61 13.09 10.62 15.37
CA SER A 61 13.87 11.70 14.77
C SER A 61 13.21 12.37 13.56
N ASP A 62 12.07 11.84 13.08
CA ASP A 62 11.42 12.24 11.83
C ASP A 62 12.40 12.22 10.63
N THR A 63 13.21 11.15 10.56
CA THR A 63 14.20 10.97 9.48
C THR A 63 14.07 9.60 8.80
N LEU A 64 14.71 9.46 7.64
CA LEU A 64 14.86 8.14 7.03
C LEU A 64 15.96 7.33 7.70
N LYS A 65 15.70 6.04 7.90
CA LYS A 65 16.73 5.08 8.29
C LYS A 65 17.80 4.95 7.19
N PRO A 66 19.05 4.58 7.53
CA PRO A 66 20.14 4.45 6.54
C PRO A 66 19.83 3.52 5.36
N ASN A 67 19.04 2.45 5.59
CA ASN A 67 18.62 1.48 4.60
C ASN A 67 17.18 1.70 4.09
N ALA A 68 16.64 2.92 4.22
CA ALA A 68 15.25 3.25 3.90
C ALA A 68 14.81 2.82 2.49
N SER A 69 15.65 3.04 1.46
CA SER A 69 15.33 2.62 0.09
C SER A 69 15.16 1.12 -0.06
N GLU A 70 15.98 0.34 0.65
CA GLU A 70 15.89 -1.13 0.61
C GLU A 70 14.63 -1.62 1.31
N LEU A 71 14.31 -1.03 2.46
CA LEU A 71 13.09 -1.34 3.22
C LEU A 71 11.83 -1.00 2.42
N GLU A 72 11.77 0.20 1.81
CA GLU A 72 10.66 0.60 0.94
C GLU A 72 10.54 -0.32 -0.29
N TYR A 73 11.66 -0.72 -0.90
CA TYR A 73 11.65 -1.65 -2.03
C TYR A 73 11.10 -3.02 -1.63
N LYS A 74 11.53 -3.58 -0.48
CA LYS A 74 11.02 -4.86 0.02
C LYS A 74 9.53 -4.79 0.33
N HIS A 75 9.09 -3.72 1.00
CA HIS A 75 7.67 -3.47 1.27
C HIS A 75 6.84 -3.45 -0.02
N ASN A 76 7.31 -2.72 -1.03
CA ASN A 76 6.65 -2.65 -2.32
C ASN A 76 6.59 -4.00 -3.06
N SER A 77 7.67 -4.78 -3.00
CA SER A 77 7.70 -6.12 -3.62
C SER A 77 6.71 -7.09 -2.97
N ILE A 78 6.56 -7.03 -1.64
CA ILE A 78 5.54 -7.81 -0.91
C ILE A 78 4.15 -7.36 -1.33
N GLY A 79 3.90 -6.04 -1.39
CA GLY A 79 2.61 -5.48 -1.80
C GLY A 79 2.18 -5.89 -3.21
N GLU A 80 3.12 -5.94 -4.16
CA GLU A 80 2.85 -6.43 -5.52
C GLU A 80 2.42 -7.91 -5.53
N ASN A 81 3.08 -8.76 -4.74
CA ASN A 81 2.69 -10.16 -4.59
C ASN A 81 1.29 -10.30 -3.96
N LEU A 82 1.02 -9.53 -2.90
CA LEU A 82 -0.30 -9.51 -2.25
C LEU A 82 -1.41 -9.06 -3.21
N ALA A 83 -1.16 -8.06 -4.06
CA ALA A 83 -2.11 -7.64 -5.08
C ALA A 83 -2.44 -8.77 -6.07
N ASN A 84 -1.46 -9.58 -6.45
CA ASN A 84 -1.66 -10.74 -7.32
C ASN A 84 -2.48 -11.84 -6.62
N LYS A 85 -2.17 -12.16 -5.35
CA LYS A 85 -2.95 -13.10 -4.53
C LYS A 85 -4.40 -12.64 -4.37
N LEU A 86 -4.61 -11.37 -4.09
CA LEU A 86 -5.93 -10.75 -3.97
C LEU A 86 -6.72 -10.83 -5.28
N ALA A 87 -6.08 -10.54 -6.41
CA ALA A 87 -6.71 -10.65 -7.73
C ALA A 87 -7.14 -12.09 -8.04
N ALA A 88 -6.31 -13.08 -7.70
CA ALA A 88 -6.60 -14.49 -7.89
C ALA A 88 -7.80 -14.95 -7.04
N GLN A 89 -7.85 -14.61 -5.74
CA GLN A 89 -8.96 -15.00 -4.87
C GLN A 89 -10.29 -14.34 -5.25
N LEU A 90 -10.25 -13.07 -5.68
CA LEU A 90 -11.45 -12.35 -6.10
C LEU A 90 -11.96 -12.76 -7.50
N ASN A 91 -11.26 -13.68 -8.17
CA ASN A 91 -11.67 -14.35 -9.41
C ASN A 91 -12.19 -13.37 -10.48
N GLY A 92 -11.48 -12.26 -10.69
CA GLY A 92 -11.83 -11.24 -11.69
C GLY A 92 -13.06 -10.38 -11.38
N LYS A 93 -13.68 -10.52 -10.20
CA LYS A 93 -14.81 -9.68 -9.76
C LYS A 93 -14.45 -8.18 -9.76
N TYR A 94 -13.19 -7.88 -9.47
CA TYR A 94 -12.65 -6.53 -9.47
C TYR A 94 -11.32 -6.50 -10.21
N LYS A 95 -11.02 -5.37 -10.87
CA LYS A 95 -9.67 -5.06 -11.34
C LYS A 95 -8.83 -4.64 -10.14
N ILE A 96 -7.79 -5.40 -9.83
CA ILE A 96 -6.85 -5.06 -8.75
C ILE A 96 -5.66 -4.29 -9.32
N LYS A 97 -5.25 -3.22 -8.64
CA LYS A 97 -4.03 -2.47 -8.96
C LYS A 97 -3.21 -2.23 -7.69
N PHE A 98 -1.94 -2.59 -7.73
CA PHE A 98 -1.00 -2.21 -6.67
C PHE A 98 -0.55 -0.76 -6.84
N SER A 99 -0.40 -0.04 -5.72
CA SER A 99 0.19 1.29 -5.66
C SER A 99 1.39 1.29 -4.71
N PRO A 100 2.62 1.44 -5.23
CA PRO A 100 3.83 1.40 -4.41
C PRO A 100 4.05 2.72 -3.65
N SER A 101 4.71 2.63 -2.50
CA SER A 101 5.30 3.80 -1.87
C SER A 101 6.47 4.36 -2.68
N SER A 102 6.74 5.64 -2.49
CA SER A 102 7.88 6.33 -3.10
C SER A 102 8.47 7.39 -2.17
N ILE A 103 8.13 7.34 -0.89
CA ILE A 103 8.52 8.31 0.14
C ILE A 103 10.03 8.30 0.31
N ALA A 104 10.63 7.13 0.58
CA ALA A 104 12.06 7.05 0.85
C ALA A 104 12.87 7.49 -0.38
N ARG A 105 12.49 7.00 -1.57
CA ARG A 105 13.12 7.40 -2.82
C ARG A 105 13.03 8.91 -3.07
N LYS A 106 11.84 9.51 -3.01
CA LYS A 106 11.63 10.95 -3.29
C LYS A 106 12.34 11.84 -2.29
N TYR A 107 12.33 11.47 -1.01
CA TYR A 107 13.04 12.21 0.03
C TYR A 107 14.54 12.19 -0.25
N LEU A 108 15.15 11.03 -0.52
CA LEU A 108 16.58 10.95 -0.83
C LEU A 108 16.98 11.72 -2.11
N GLU A 109 16.13 11.70 -3.15
CA GLU A 109 16.32 12.52 -4.36
C GLU A 109 16.34 14.02 -4.03
N HIS A 110 15.38 14.49 -3.22
CA HIS A 110 15.30 15.89 -2.80
C HIS A 110 16.55 16.35 -2.03
N PHE A 111 17.06 15.55 -1.08
CA PHE A 111 18.28 15.91 -0.33
C PHE A 111 19.54 15.91 -1.20
N ARG A 112 19.62 15.06 -2.22
CA ARG A 112 20.75 15.06 -3.18
C ARG A 112 20.75 16.34 -4.01
N GLU A 113 19.59 16.79 -4.47
CA GLU A 113 19.44 18.05 -5.22
C GLU A 113 19.85 19.27 -4.38
N LEU A 114 19.46 19.32 -3.09
CA LEU A 114 19.84 20.40 -2.18
C LEU A 114 21.35 20.46 -1.92
N ARG A 115 22.05 19.32 -1.89
CA ARG A 115 23.51 19.25 -1.67
C ARG A 115 24.33 19.52 -2.93
N SER A 116 23.68 19.55 -4.10
CA SER A 116 24.32 19.77 -5.40
C SER A 116 24.23 21.23 -5.86
N LYS A 117 23.66 22.11 -5.03
CA LYS A 117 23.57 23.57 -5.18
C LYS A 117 24.48 24.24 -4.17
#